data_AF-A0A833G1F8-F1
#
_entry.id   AF-A0A833G1F8-F1
#
_cell.length_a   1.000
_cell.length_b   1.000
_cell.length_c   1.000
_cell.angle_alpha   90.00
_cell.angle_beta   90.00
_cell.angle_gamma   90.00
#
_symmetry.space_group_name_H-M   'P 1'
#
loop_
_entity.id
_entity.type
_entity.pdbx_description
1 polymer ?
#
loop_
_entity_poly.entity_id
_entity_poly.type
_entity_poly.pdbx_seq_one_letter_code
_entity_poly.pdbx_strand_id
1 'polypeptide(L)' 'MAFLADSLARIKPSATIAVTDKARALKAAGRDVIGLGAGEPDLDTPDNVKEAAIKAIRE' A
#
# COMPACT_ATOMS: atom_id res chain seq x y z
N MET A 1 12.08 -13.27 27.95
CA MET A 1 12.06 -13.53 26.48
C MET A 1 11.27 -12.41 25.85
N ALA A 2 11.84 -11.67 24.90
CA ALA A 2 11.07 -10.62 24.22
C ALA A 2 9.94 -11.30 23.41
N PHE A 3 8.79 -10.62 23.30
CA PHE A 3 7.65 -11.12 22.50
C PHE A 3 7.99 -11.22 21.00
N LEU A 4 8.93 -10.40 20.53
CA LEU A 4 9.38 -10.35 19.14
C LEU A 4 10.65 -11.17 18.94
N ALA A 5 10.81 -11.70 17.72
CA ALA A 5 12.02 -12.40 17.30
C ALA A 5 13.20 -11.43 17.09
N ASP A 6 14.40 -11.85 17.49
CA ASP A 6 15.64 -11.05 17.34
C ASP A 6 15.98 -10.75 15.87
N SER A 7 15.49 -11.57 14.94
CA SER A 7 15.67 -11.37 13.50
C SER A 7 15.06 -10.06 13.00
N LEU A 8 14.00 -9.57 13.64
CA LEU A 8 13.31 -8.34 13.27
C LEU A 8 14.20 -7.10 13.43
N ALA A 9 15.08 -7.09 14.43
CA ALA A 9 16.00 -5.97 14.69
C ALA A 9 16.99 -5.72 13.55
N ARG A 10 17.17 -6.69 12.64
CA ARG A 10 18.05 -6.57 11.48
C ARG A 10 17.37 -5.92 10.27
N ILE A 11 16.05 -5.85 10.25
CA ILE A 11 15.28 -5.31 9.13
C ILE A 11 15.18 -3.79 9.30
N LYS A 12 15.77 -3.04 8.36
CA LYS A 12 15.67 -1.59 8.35
C LYS A 12 14.25 -1.16 7.91
N PRO A 13 13.71 -0.08 8.49
CA PRO A 13 12.48 0.53 7.98
C PRO A 13 12.60 0.89 6.51
N SER A 14 11.53 0.67 5.74
CA SER A 14 11.52 0.96 4.31
C SER A 14 11.44 2.46 4.03
N ALA A 15 12.41 2.97 3.26
CA ALA A 15 12.42 4.36 2.82
C ALA A 15 11.24 4.70 1.90
N THR A 16 10.78 3.74 1.09
CA THR A 16 9.65 3.97 0.16
C THR A 16 8.33 4.11 0.91
N ILE A 17 8.14 3.34 1.98
CA ILE A 17 6.97 3.45 2.85
C ILE A 17 6.98 4.81 3.56
N ALA A 18 8.13 5.21 4.12
CA ALA A 18 8.25 6.49 4.82
C ALA A 18 7.90 7.71 3.93
N VAL A 19 8.34 7.69 2.67
CA VAL A 19 8.00 8.76 1.70
C VAL A 19 6.52 8.75 1.35
N THR A 20 5.95 7.55 1.14
CA THR A 20 4.53 7.38 0.80
C THR A 20 3.63 7.88 1.95
N ASP A 21 3.97 7.53 3.19
CA ASP A 21 3.22 7.95 4.37
C ASP A 21 3.29 9.47 4.57
N LYS A 22 4.46 10.07 4.35
CA LYS A 22 4.60 11.54 4.40
C LYS A 22 3.76 12.24 3.33
N ALA A 23 3.77 11.72 2.10
CA ALA A 23 2.96 12.27 1.01
C ALA A 23 1.45 12.18 1.32
N ARG A 24 0.99 11.03 1.87
CA ARG A 24 -0.40 10.84 2.33
C ARG A 24 -0.76 11.81 3.46
N ALA A 25 0.11 11.99 4.45
CA ALA A 25 -0.11 12.92 5.56
C ALA A 25 -0.22 14.38 5.09
N LEU A 26 0.64 14.81 4.17
CA LEU A 26 0.59 16.15 3.59
C LEU A 26 -0.69 16.38 2.77
N LYS A 27 -1.11 15.39 1.98
CA LYS A 27 -2.39 15.44 1.24
C LYS A 27 -3.58 15.51 2.19
N ALA A 28 -3.57 14.75 3.28
CA ALA A 28 -4.60 14.79 4.32
C ALA A 28 -4.65 16.14 5.08
N ALA A 29 -3.50 16.81 5.20
CA ALA A 29 -3.39 18.16 5.75
C ALA A 29 -3.86 19.27 4.78
N GLY A 30 -4.42 18.91 3.62
CA GLY A 30 -4.94 19.84 2.62
C GLY A 30 -3.89 20.43 1.69
N ARG A 31 -2.65 19.89 1.68
CA ARG A 31 -1.62 20.32 0.74
C ARG A 31 -1.81 19.62 -0.60
N ASP A 32 -1.66 20.37 -1.68
CA ASP A 32 -1.59 19.80 -3.02
C ASP A 32 -0.26 19.06 -3.22
N VAL A 33 -0.35 17.73 -3.37
CA VAL A 33 0.78 16.81 -3.46
C VAL A 33 0.54 15.81 -4.59
N ILE A 34 1.43 15.82 -5.58
CA ILE A 34 1.43 14.87 -6.70
C ILE A 34 2.34 13.69 -6.35
N GLY A 35 1.75 12.51 -6.17
CA GLY A 35 2.49 11.28 -5.88
C GLY A 35 2.97 10.60 -7.16
N LEU A 36 4.26 10.74 -7.48
CA LEU A 36 4.91 10.07 -8.63
C LEU A 36 5.63 8.77 -8.25
N GLY A 37 5.37 8.24 -7.05
CA GLY A 37 6.03 7.06 -6.49
C GLY A 37 5.18 5.79 -6.49
N ALA A 38 3.97 5.82 -7.06
CA ALA A 38 3.14 4.63 -7.18
C ALA A 38 3.79 3.64 -8.15
N GLY A 39 3.97 2.39 -7.72
CA GLY A 39 4.50 1.29 -8.54
C GLY A 39 3.41 0.46 -9.22
N GLU A 40 2.15 0.84 -9.07
CA GLU A 40 0.98 0.15 -9.61
C GLU A 40 0.27 1.02 -10.65
N PRO A 41 -0.42 0.41 -11.63
CA PRO A 41 -1.24 1.14 -12.59
C PRO A 41 -2.33 1.96 -11.89
N ASP A 42 -2.70 3.07 -12.50
CA ASP A 42 -3.84 3.91 -12.12
C ASP A 42 -5.19 3.31 -12.55
N LEU A 43 -5.17 2.32 -13.42
CA LEU A 43 -6.33 1.60 -13.91
C LEU A 43 -6.95 0.73 -12.82
N ASP A 44 -8.28 0.79 -12.72
CA ASP A 44 -9.02 -0.15 -11.87
C ASP A 44 -8.94 -1.58 -12.44
N THR A 45 -9.20 -2.56 -11.58
CA THR A 45 -9.23 -3.97 -11.98
C THR A 45 -10.31 -4.20 -13.06
N PRO A 46 -10.01 -4.90 -14.16
CA PRO A 46 -10.99 -5.19 -15.21
C PRO A 46 -12.25 -5.90 -14.72
N ASP A 47 -13.41 -5.57 -15.30
CA ASP A 47 -14.71 -6.09 -14.85
C ASP A 47 -14.81 -7.61 -14.99
N ASN A 48 -14.22 -8.20 -16.03
CA ASN A 48 -14.20 -9.66 -16.18
C ASN A 48 -13.48 -10.37 -15.02
N VAL A 49 -12.46 -9.73 -14.43
CA VAL A 49 -11.74 -10.26 -13.26
C VAL A 49 -12.58 -10.08 -12.00
N LYS A 50 -13.22 -8.92 -11.83
CA LYS A 50 -14.12 -8.64 -10.70
C LYS A 50 -15.29 -9.62 -10.67
N GLU A 51 -15.96 -9.85 -11.80
CA GLU A 51 -17.11 -10.76 -11.88
C GLU A 51 -16.70 -12.21 -11.59
N ALA A 52 -15.53 -12.65 -12.08
CA ALA A 52 -15.01 -13.98 -11.75
C ALA A 52 -14.74 -14.14 -10.24
N ALA A 53 -14.18 -13.11 -9.59
CA ALA A 53 -13.94 -13.11 -8.15
C ALA A 53 -15.26 -13.11 -7.35
N ILE A 54 -16.25 -12.32 -7.76
CA ILE A 54 -17.58 -12.30 -7.12
C ILE A 54 -18.26 -13.66 -7.23
N LYS A 55 -18.18 -14.30 -8.39
CA LYS A 55 -18.74 -15.64 -8.60
C LYS A 55 -18.10 -16.66 -7.65
N ALA A 56 -16.77 -16.67 -7.56
CA ALA A 56 -16.03 -17.59 -6.68
C ALA A 56 -16.31 -17.38 -5.18
N ILE A 57 -16.73 -16.19 -4.76
CA ILE A 57 -17.14 -15.93 -3.37
C ILE A 57 -18.56 -16.45 -3.08
N ARG A 58 -19.43 -16.47 -4.09
CA ARG A 58 -20.86 -16.81 -3.96
C ARG A 58 -21.15 -18.31 -4.15
N GLU A 59 -20.31 -18.99 -4.91
CA GLU A 59 -20.35 -20.46 -5.11
C GLU A 59 -19.60 -21.21 -4.00
#